data_AF-A0AAD7NQS5-F1
#
_entry.id   AF-A0AAD7NQS5-F1
#
_cell.length_a   1.000
_cell.length_b   1.000
_cell.length_c   1.000
_cell.angle_alpha   90.00
_cell.angle_beta   90.00
_cell.angle_gamma   90.00
#
_symmetry.space_group_name_H-M   'P 1'
#
loop_
_entity.id
_entity.type
_entity.pdbx_description
1 polymer ?
#
loop_
_entity_poly.entity_id
_entity_poly.type
_entity_poly.pdbx_seq_one_letter_code
_entity_poly.pdbx_strand_id
1 'polypeptide(L)'
;MSTTYTSFAVFGGGRVGLPIIEEFARRQVSVVLFSRPGSASKKTVPAGVEIVELDFLDVNKISAALQQHGVQVVLSTIGVAAAVSQNKAIVDAAKLAGAKLFVPAEYGLTTEGQTEGPLGDKREVADYLKATGIPAVQFYNGLFIEFIPWLTGFPEDPKMRVIGKGETPISFTAIIDVAGFVAHVLTTLPSAELGNRIFRLEGERASLKELAKRFNATVEYVDRVQGEMGEVKTVIGVALDSGSGSTGWDVVNKREGTGVDAAGSANSLWPGHQWKTIKEVLNL
;
A
#
# COMPACT_ATOMS: atom_id res chain seq x y z
N MET A 1 12.11 7.11 -27.97
CA MET A 1 10.69 6.91 -27.62
C MET A 1 10.64 6.55 -26.15
N SER A 2 9.80 7.21 -25.37
CA SER A 2 9.58 6.81 -23.97
C SER A 2 8.82 5.49 -23.95
N THR A 3 9.37 4.46 -23.32
CA THR A 3 8.72 3.16 -23.19
C THR A 3 7.93 3.11 -21.88
N THR A 4 6.67 2.70 -21.95
CA THR A 4 5.86 2.34 -20.77
C THR A 4 5.86 0.83 -20.58
N TYR A 5 5.47 0.37 -19.39
CA TYR A 5 5.32 -1.06 -19.10
C TYR A 5 3.93 -1.57 -19.48
N THR A 6 3.88 -2.81 -19.95
CA THR A 6 2.65 -3.47 -20.45
C THR A 6 2.43 -4.87 -19.87
N SER A 7 3.35 -5.40 -19.06
CA SER A 7 3.25 -6.74 -18.46
C SER A 7 3.61 -6.75 -16.97
N PHE A 8 2.64 -7.17 -16.16
CA PHE A 8 2.65 -7.03 -14.70
C PHE A 8 2.39 -8.38 -14.01
N ALA A 9 3.08 -8.64 -12.90
CA ALA A 9 2.71 -9.68 -11.95
C ALA A 9 2.32 -9.07 -10.62
N VAL A 10 1.21 -9.52 -10.04
CA VAL A 10 0.76 -9.09 -8.71
C VAL A 10 0.78 -10.29 -7.77
N PHE A 11 1.55 -10.21 -6.69
CA PHE A 11 1.58 -11.22 -5.63
C PHE A 11 0.55 -10.85 -4.56
N GLY A 12 -0.46 -11.71 -4.40
CA GLY A 12 -1.56 -11.53 -3.46
C GLY A 12 -2.78 -10.84 -4.08
N GLY A 13 -3.93 -11.51 -4.09
CA GLY A 13 -5.21 -10.95 -4.57
C GLY A 13 -6.08 -10.37 -3.44
N GLY A 14 -5.46 -9.79 -2.41
CA GLY A 14 -6.16 -9.28 -1.24
C GLY A 14 -6.86 -7.95 -1.48
N ARG A 15 -7.15 -7.23 -0.39
CA ARG A 15 -7.82 -5.92 -0.40
C ARG A 15 -7.13 -4.86 -1.28
N VAL A 16 -5.81 -4.96 -1.48
CA VAL A 16 -5.04 -4.03 -2.31
C VAL A 16 -4.77 -4.62 -3.71
N GLY A 17 -4.31 -5.87 -3.78
CA GLY A 17 -3.90 -6.48 -5.04
C GLY A 17 -5.04 -6.69 -6.04
N LEU A 18 -6.24 -7.07 -5.59
CA LEU A 18 -7.36 -7.29 -6.50
C LEU A 18 -7.83 -6.00 -7.20
N PRO A 19 -8.06 -4.88 -6.49
CA PRO A 19 -8.35 -3.61 -7.15
C PRO A 19 -7.26 -3.16 -8.14
N ILE A 20 -5.98 -3.40 -7.85
CA ILE A 20 -4.88 -3.09 -8.79
C ILE A 20 -5.00 -3.95 -10.07
N ILE A 21 -5.29 -5.24 -9.92
CA ILE A 21 -5.50 -6.16 -11.05
C ILE A 21 -6.68 -5.72 -11.91
N GLU A 22 -7.79 -5.30 -11.30
CA GLU A 22 -8.96 -4.75 -11.99
C GLU A 22 -8.60 -3.50 -12.81
N GLU A 23 -7.81 -2.59 -12.24
CA GLU A 23 -7.35 -1.38 -12.92
C GLU A 23 -6.39 -1.67 -14.08
N PHE A 24 -5.52 -2.68 -13.94
CA PHE A 24 -4.69 -3.17 -15.05
C PHE A 24 -5.53 -3.80 -16.17
N ALA A 25 -6.51 -4.64 -15.82
CA ALA A 25 -7.41 -5.24 -16.79
C ALA A 25 -8.22 -4.18 -17.56
N ARG A 26 -8.71 -3.14 -16.87
CA ARG A 26 -9.40 -1.99 -17.50
C ARG A 26 -8.51 -1.22 -18.50
N ARG A 27 -7.21 -1.19 -18.26
CA ARG A 27 -6.20 -0.56 -19.14
C ARG A 27 -5.71 -1.48 -20.25
N GLN A 28 -6.21 -2.72 -20.32
CA GLN A 28 -5.86 -3.72 -21.34
C GLN A 28 -4.35 -4.01 -21.38
N VAL A 29 -3.66 -3.93 -20.23
CA VAL A 29 -2.29 -4.41 -20.08
C VAL A 29 -2.28 -5.85 -19.57
N SER A 30 -1.20 -6.59 -19.83
CA SER A 30 -1.06 -7.96 -19.37
C SER A 30 -0.84 -7.98 -17.85
N VAL A 31 -1.66 -8.75 -17.13
CA VAL A 31 -1.52 -8.95 -15.69
C VAL A 31 -1.74 -10.41 -15.33
N VAL A 32 -0.86 -10.95 -14.48
CA VAL A 32 -0.97 -12.29 -13.89
C VAL A 32 -1.01 -12.19 -12.38
N LEU A 33 -1.96 -12.89 -11.75
CA LEU A 33 -2.05 -13.00 -10.30
C LEU A 33 -1.21 -14.19 -9.83
N PHE A 34 -0.23 -13.91 -8.99
CA PHE A 34 0.45 -14.92 -8.20
C PHE A 34 -0.26 -15.07 -6.86
N SER A 35 -0.68 -16.29 -6.54
CA SER A 35 -1.41 -16.61 -5.32
C SER A 35 -0.82 -17.84 -4.63
N ARG A 36 -1.02 -17.96 -3.32
CA ARG A 36 -0.67 -19.18 -2.59
C ARG A 36 -1.72 -20.26 -2.83
N PRO A 37 -1.32 -21.55 -2.87
CA PRO A 37 -2.25 -22.67 -2.89
C PRO A 37 -3.35 -22.53 -1.83
N GLY A 38 -4.60 -22.69 -2.24
CA GLY A 38 -5.76 -22.65 -1.34
C GLY A 38 -6.26 -21.25 -0.97
N SER A 39 -5.70 -20.18 -1.55
CA SER A 39 -6.14 -18.80 -1.31
C SER A 39 -7.59 -18.53 -1.77
N ALA A 40 -8.41 -17.92 -0.92
CA ALA A 40 -9.79 -17.56 -1.24
C ALA A 40 -9.92 -16.42 -2.27
N SER A 41 -8.90 -15.54 -2.35
CA SER A 41 -8.88 -14.39 -3.28
C SER A 41 -9.03 -14.74 -4.75
N LYS A 42 -8.78 -16.00 -5.13
CA LYS A 42 -8.91 -16.49 -6.51
C LYS A 42 -10.34 -16.40 -7.05
N LYS A 43 -11.35 -16.39 -6.17
CA LYS A 43 -12.77 -16.44 -6.56
C LYS A 43 -13.30 -15.14 -7.16
N THR A 44 -12.59 -14.03 -6.96
CA THR A 44 -13.05 -12.68 -7.32
C THR A 44 -12.19 -12.05 -8.41
N VAL A 45 -11.27 -12.81 -9.00
CA VAL A 45 -10.36 -12.33 -10.04
C VAL A 45 -11.12 -12.06 -11.34
N PRO A 46 -10.89 -10.92 -12.02
CA PRO A 46 -11.55 -10.61 -13.28
C PRO A 46 -11.34 -11.69 -14.35
N ALA A 47 -12.34 -11.88 -15.21
CA ALA A 47 -12.23 -12.80 -16.34
C ALA A 47 -11.05 -12.40 -17.25
N GLY A 48 -10.28 -13.40 -17.69
CA GLY A 48 -9.13 -13.20 -18.56
C GLY A 48 -7.80 -12.91 -17.84
N VAL A 49 -7.81 -12.73 -16.51
CA VAL A 49 -6.57 -12.66 -15.72
C VAL A 49 -6.14 -14.09 -15.34
N GLU A 50 -4.92 -14.45 -15.71
CA GLU A 50 -4.33 -15.74 -15.34
C GLU A 50 -3.95 -15.77 -13.85
N ILE A 51 -4.11 -16.94 -13.23
CA ILE A 51 -3.75 -17.19 -11.83
C ILE A 51 -2.67 -18.27 -11.79
N VAL A 52 -1.52 -17.93 -11.22
CA VAL A 52 -0.41 -18.85 -10.98
C VAL A 52 -0.35 -19.15 -9.49
N GLU A 53 -0.51 -20.43 -9.12
CA GLU A 53 -0.44 -20.88 -7.73
C GLU A 53 0.96 -21.40 -7.38
N LEU A 54 1.65 -20.73 -6.45
CA LEU A 54 3.00 -21.08 -6.03
C LEU A 54 3.22 -20.84 -4.53
N ASP A 55 4.14 -21.60 -3.95
CA ASP A 55 4.73 -21.23 -2.66
C ASP A 55 5.65 -20.03 -2.85
N PHE A 56 5.43 -18.97 -2.10
CA PHE A 56 6.20 -17.73 -2.18
C PHE A 56 7.60 -17.85 -1.58
N LEU A 57 8.01 -19.03 -1.13
CA LEU A 57 9.40 -19.34 -0.78
C LEU A 57 10.17 -20.04 -1.93
N ASP A 58 9.50 -20.49 -2.99
CA ASP A 58 10.13 -21.19 -4.11
C ASP A 58 10.62 -20.22 -5.19
N VAL A 59 11.76 -19.58 -4.92
CA VAL A 59 12.39 -18.55 -5.79
C VAL A 59 12.49 -18.99 -7.26
N ASN A 60 12.88 -20.25 -7.50
CA ASN A 60 13.09 -20.76 -8.85
C ASN A 60 11.78 -20.92 -9.62
N LYS A 61 10.74 -21.48 -8.99
CA LYS A 61 9.43 -21.61 -9.65
C LYS A 61 8.79 -20.25 -9.89
N ILE A 62 8.92 -19.32 -8.95
CA ILE A 62 8.44 -17.95 -9.12
C ILE A 62 9.15 -17.30 -10.32
N SER A 63 10.49 -17.38 -10.37
CA SER A 63 11.27 -16.81 -11.47
C SER A 63 10.89 -17.41 -12.83
N ALA A 64 10.75 -18.74 -12.91
CA ALA A 64 10.37 -19.42 -14.15
C ALA A 64 8.98 -18.98 -14.63
N ALA A 65 8.01 -18.85 -13.72
CA ALA A 65 6.68 -18.37 -14.06
C ALA A 65 6.70 -16.89 -14.50
N LEU A 66 7.47 -16.02 -13.83
CA LEU A 66 7.64 -14.63 -14.25
C LEU A 66 8.21 -14.52 -15.68
N GLN A 67 9.21 -15.35 -16.01
CA GLN A 67 9.80 -15.42 -17.35
C GLN A 67 8.82 -15.95 -18.40
N GLN A 68 8.07 -17.01 -18.07
CA GLN A 68 7.05 -17.59 -18.95
C GLN A 68 6.00 -16.56 -19.38
N HIS A 69 5.63 -15.63 -18.47
CA HIS A 69 4.65 -14.58 -18.73
C HIS A 69 5.28 -13.28 -19.27
N GLY A 70 6.60 -13.25 -19.49
CA GLY A 70 7.31 -12.06 -19.96
C GLY A 70 7.09 -10.84 -19.06
N VAL A 71 7.05 -11.05 -17.74
CA VAL A 71 6.72 -10.00 -16.77
C VAL A 71 7.80 -8.93 -16.75
N GLN A 72 7.37 -7.67 -16.87
CA GLN A 72 8.27 -6.51 -16.80
C GLN A 72 8.28 -5.90 -15.39
N VAL A 73 7.13 -5.86 -14.73
CA VAL A 73 6.96 -5.23 -13.41
C VAL A 73 6.37 -6.22 -12.43
N VAL A 74 7.02 -6.38 -11.28
CA VAL A 74 6.54 -7.26 -10.20
C VAL A 74 6.03 -6.41 -9.04
N LEU A 75 4.80 -6.65 -8.61
CA LEU A 75 4.18 -5.98 -7.47
C LEU A 75 3.94 -6.99 -6.35
N SER A 76 4.45 -6.72 -5.16
CA SER A 76 4.08 -7.44 -3.94
C SER A 76 2.97 -6.70 -3.22
N THR A 77 1.83 -7.37 -2.97
CA THR A 77 0.72 -6.82 -2.15
C THR A 77 0.37 -7.73 -0.97
N ILE A 78 1.27 -8.67 -0.64
CA ILE A 78 1.11 -9.52 0.54
C ILE A 78 1.40 -8.69 1.80
N GLY A 79 0.48 -8.71 2.75
CA GLY A 79 0.60 -7.93 3.99
C GLY A 79 1.74 -8.42 4.88
N VAL A 80 2.12 -7.65 5.90
CA VAL A 80 3.25 -7.94 6.82
C VAL A 80 3.01 -9.16 7.73
N ALA A 81 1.76 -9.65 7.83
CA ALA A 81 1.50 -10.97 8.39
C ALA A 81 2.11 -12.10 7.53
N ALA A 82 2.43 -11.82 6.26
CA ALA A 82 3.30 -12.65 5.44
C ALA A 82 4.75 -12.36 5.85
N ALA A 83 5.54 -13.42 6.03
CA ALA A 83 6.89 -13.31 6.55
C ALA A 83 7.79 -12.45 5.65
N VAL A 84 8.68 -11.68 6.27
CA VAL A 84 9.79 -10.96 5.61
C VAL A 84 10.50 -11.87 4.59
N SER A 85 10.67 -13.15 4.92
CA SER A 85 11.26 -14.16 4.04
C SER A 85 10.51 -14.36 2.72
N GLN A 86 9.17 -14.35 2.71
CA GLN A 86 8.38 -14.48 1.49
C GLN A 86 8.55 -13.26 0.59
N ASN A 87 8.53 -12.06 1.17
CA ASN A 87 8.77 -10.84 0.39
C ASN A 87 10.18 -10.83 -0.21
N LYS A 88 11.21 -11.23 0.56
CA LYS A 88 12.59 -11.35 0.04
C LYS A 88 12.71 -12.40 -1.07
N ALA A 89 12.07 -13.56 -0.94
CA ALA A 89 12.06 -14.59 -1.97
C ALA A 89 11.40 -14.11 -3.28
N ILE A 90 10.33 -13.31 -3.20
CA ILE A 90 9.72 -12.68 -4.38
C ILE A 90 10.68 -11.67 -5.02
N VAL A 91 11.42 -10.89 -4.23
CA VAL A 91 12.47 -9.98 -4.72
C VAL A 91 13.57 -10.76 -5.46
N ASP A 92 14.07 -11.85 -4.86
CA ASP A 92 15.09 -12.70 -5.48
C ASP A 92 14.59 -13.30 -6.80
N ALA A 93 13.35 -13.78 -6.83
CA ALA A 93 12.74 -14.35 -8.02
C ALA A 93 12.57 -13.29 -9.12
N ALA A 94 12.16 -12.07 -8.77
CA ALA A 94 12.07 -10.97 -9.72
C ALA A 94 13.43 -10.59 -10.31
N LYS A 95 14.50 -10.61 -9.49
CA LYS A 95 15.87 -10.41 -9.95
C LYS A 95 16.27 -11.48 -10.96
N LEU A 96 16.08 -12.74 -10.58
CA LEU A 96 16.45 -13.90 -11.38
C LEU A 96 15.66 -13.94 -12.70
N ALA A 97 14.40 -13.51 -12.68
CA ALA A 97 13.56 -13.39 -13.87
C ALA A 97 13.96 -12.23 -14.80
N GLY A 98 14.78 -11.29 -14.34
CA GLY A 98 15.19 -10.12 -15.12
C GLY A 98 14.12 -9.03 -15.21
N ALA A 99 13.24 -8.93 -14.20
CA ALA A 99 12.23 -7.89 -14.08
C ALA A 99 12.86 -6.48 -14.17
N LYS A 100 12.10 -5.54 -14.72
CA LYS A 100 12.57 -4.17 -15.01
C LYS A 100 12.23 -3.18 -13.90
N LEU A 101 11.22 -3.49 -13.09
CA LEU A 101 10.79 -2.68 -11.96
C LEU A 101 10.14 -3.58 -10.90
N PHE A 102 10.35 -3.25 -9.63
CA PHE A 102 9.70 -3.90 -8.50
C PHE A 102 8.91 -2.89 -7.66
N VAL A 103 7.71 -3.29 -7.22
CA VAL A 103 6.88 -2.54 -6.28
C VAL A 103 6.74 -3.37 -5.01
N PRO A 104 7.40 -3.00 -3.90
CA PRO A 104 7.27 -3.72 -2.64
C PRO A 104 5.88 -3.52 -2.01
N ALA A 105 5.58 -4.27 -0.96
CA ALA A 105 4.33 -4.18 -0.19
C ALA A 105 4.24 -2.91 0.70
N GLU A 106 4.57 -1.78 0.09
CA GLU A 106 4.51 -0.43 0.63
C GLU A 106 3.21 0.21 0.11
N TYR A 107 2.12 -0.02 0.85
CA TYR A 107 0.81 0.62 0.66
C TYR A 107 0.28 1.01 2.04
N GLY A 108 0.80 2.12 2.58
CA GLY A 108 0.44 2.58 3.92
C GLY A 108 1.24 3.78 4.40
N LEU A 109 1.64 3.73 5.68
CA LEU A 109 2.47 4.72 6.36
C LEU A 109 3.91 4.73 5.81
N THR A 110 4.66 5.79 6.11
CA THR A 110 6.07 5.89 5.74
C THR A 110 6.92 4.86 6.49
N THR A 111 7.83 4.19 5.77
CA THR A 111 8.75 3.19 6.33
C THR A 111 10.20 3.66 6.42
N GLU A 112 10.54 4.77 5.75
CA GLU A 112 11.85 5.42 5.87
C GLU A 112 12.16 5.77 7.34
N GLY A 113 13.30 5.31 7.84
CA GLY A 113 13.73 5.53 9.23
C GLY A 113 13.06 4.64 10.28
N GLN A 114 12.12 3.76 9.89
CA GLN A 114 11.49 2.82 10.83
C GLN A 114 12.42 1.64 11.12
N THR A 115 12.51 1.24 12.40
CA THR A 115 13.42 0.18 12.86
C THR A 115 12.72 -0.95 13.61
N GLU A 116 11.45 -0.79 13.96
CA GLU A 116 10.74 -1.72 14.83
C GLU A 116 9.35 -2.08 14.30
N GLY A 117 8.87 -3.24 14.72
CA GLY A 117 7.53 -3.73 14.41
C GLY A 117 7.25 -3.89 12.91
N PRO A 118 5.98 -3.94 12.51
CA PRO A 118 5.60 -4.19 11.12
C PRO A 118 6.12 -3.17 10.11
N LEU A 119 6.39 -1.93 10.52
CA LEU A 119 6.98 -0.91 9.64
C LEU A 119 8.49 -1.11 9.48
N GLY A 120 9.18 -1.53 10.55
CA GLY A 120 10.58 -1.96 10.48
C GLY A 120 10.78 -3.18 9.58
N ASP A 121 9.89 -4.18 9.67
CA ASP A 121 9.92 -5.37 8.80
C ASP A 121 9.76 -5.00 7.31
N LYS A 122 8.86 -4.04 7.01
CA LYS A 122 8.73 -3.50 5.65
C LYS A 122 9.99 -2.76 5.20
N ARG A 123 10.56 -1.92 6.08
CA ARG A 123 11.81 -1.22 5.83
C ARG A 123 12.94 -2.19 5.51
N GLU A 124 13.05 -3.30 6.25
CA GLU A 124 14.04 -4.36 6.00
C GLU A 124 13.90 -4.95 4.59
N VAL A 125 12.67 -5.21 4.14
CA VAL A 125 12.41 -5.68 2.76
C VAL A 125 12.77 -4.61 1.73
N ALA A 126 12.44 -3.34 1.97
CA ALA A 126 12.77 -2.24 1.06
C ALA A 126 14.28 -2.02 0.94
N ASP A 127 15.03 -2.12 2.04
CA ASP A 127 16.50 -2.08 2.04
C ASP A 127 17.12 -3.27 1.33
N TYR A 128 16.57 -4.47 1.56
CA TYR A 128 16.97 -5.66 0.85
C TYR A 128 16.78 -5.52 -0.67
N LEU A 129 15.60 -5.07 -1.09
CA LEU A 129 15.29 -4.78 -2.49
C LEU A 129 16.29 -3.80 -3.09
N LYS A 130 16.59 -2.69 -2.39
CA LYS A 130 17.57 -1.70 -2.85
C LYS A 130 18.95 -2.32 -3.06
N ALA A 131 19.40 -3.20 -2.14
CA ALA A 131 20.68 -3.89 -2.26
C ALA A 131 20.75 -4.86 -3.45
N THR A 132 19.61 -5.33 -3.97
CA THR A 132 19.59 -6.22 -5.14
C THR A 132 19.93 -5.52 -6.46
N GLY A 133 19.74 -4.20 -6.55
CA GLY A 133 19.96 -3.40 -7.75
C GLY A 133 18.80 -3.39 -8.76
N ILE A 134 17.68 -4.08 -8.49
CA ILE A 134 16.48 -3.96 -9.32
C ILE A 134 15.90 -2.55 -9.10
N PRO A 135 15.55 -1.79 -10.15
CA PRO A 135 14.81 -0.55 -9.99
C PRO A 135 13.52 -0.78 -9.21
N ALA A 136 13.23 0.09 -8.26
CA ALA A 136 12.05 -0.02 -7.41
C ALA A 136 11.23 1.26 -7.36
N VAL A 137 9.93 1.13 -7.12
CA VAL A 137 9.04 2.26 -6.83
C VAL A 137 8.15 1.91 -5.64
N GLN A 138 7.95 2.86 -4.72
CA GLN A 138 7.18 2.67 -3.48
C GLN A 138 5.97 3.61 -3.45
N PHE A 139 4.93 3.23 -2.70
CA PHE A 139 3.69 4.01 -2.59
C PHE A 139 3.32 4.23 -1.12
N TYR A 140 3.42 5.46 -0.65
CA TYR A 140 2.87 5.85 0.65
C TYR A 140 1.50 6.47 0.43
N ASN A 141 0.47 5.87 1.00
CA ASN A 141 -0.92 6.32 0.85
C ASN A 141 -1.60 6.62 2.19
N GLY A 142 -0.86 6.56 3.29
CA GLY A 142 -1.37 6.82 4.63
C GLY A 142 -2.29 5.70 5.08
N LEU A 143 -3.37 6.02 5.78
CA LEU A 143 -4.36 5.02 6.16
C LEU A 143 -5.41 4.83 5.06
N PHE A 144 -5.76 3.58 4.78
CA PHE A 144 -6.93 3.30 3.94
C PHE A 144 -8.20 3.83 4.62
N ILE A 145 -9.02 4.56 3.88
CA ILE A 145 -10.28 5.11 4.40
C ILE A 145 -11.18 3.99 4.92
N GLU A 146 -11.24 2.88 4.19
CA GLU A 146 -12.01 1.67 4.52
C GLU A 146 -11.58 1.02 5.84
N PHE A 147 -10.41 1.38 6.39
CA PHE A 147 -9.89 0.84 7.64
C PHE A 147 -10.23 1.70 8.86
N ILE A 148 -10.82 2.90 8.67
CA ILE A 148 -11.26 3.76 9.76
C ILE A 148 -12.22 3.03 10.71
N PRO A 149 -13.23 2.27 10.23
CA PRO A 149 -14.12 1.54 11.13
C PRO A 149 -13.42 0.46 11.93
N TRP A 150 -12.54 -0.31 11.30
CA TRP A 150 -11.76 -1.33 11.99
C TRP A 150 -10.83 -0.72 13.04
N LEU A 151 -10.17 0.40 12.73
CA LEU A 151 -9.21 1.04 13.63
C LEU A 151 -9.91 1.65 14.85
N THR A 152 -11.03 2.33 14.63
CA THR A 152 -11.67 3.16 15.67
C THR A 152 -12.87 2.50 16.34
N GLY A 153 -13.48 1.50 15.70
CA GLY A 153 -14.73 0.87 16.10
C GLY A 153 -15.99 1.61 15.61
N PHE A 154 -15.88 2.81 15.04
CA PHE A 154 -17.02 3.58 14.54
C PHE A 154 -17.35 3.21 13.08
N PRO A 155 -18.62 2.97 12.68
CA PRO A 155 -19.85 3.30 13.40
C PRO A 155 -20.50 2.14 14.16
N GLU A 156 -19.87 0.97 14.24
CA GLU A 156 -20.41 -0.17 15.00
C GLU A 156 -20.58 0.19 16.49
N ASP A 157 -19.64 0.96 17.01
CA ASP A 157 -19.74 1.69 18.27
C ASP A 157 -20.03 3.17 17.98
N PRO A 158 -20.98 3.83 18.68
CA PRO A 158 -21.18 5.28 18.55
C PRO A 158 -19.97 6.11 19.02
N LYS A 159 -18.99 5.47 19.67
CA LYS A 159 -17.72 6.09 20.06
C LYS A 159 -16.61 5.78 19.06
N MET A 160 -15.80 6.78 18.79
CA MET A 160 -14.55 6.63 18.07
C MET A 160 -13.42 6.47 19.08
N ARG A 161 -12.78 5.29 19.12
CA ARG A 161 -11.62 5.04 20.00
C ARG A 161 -10.40 5.74 19.44
N VAL A 162 -9.72 6.49 20.29
CA VAL A 162 -8.57 7.32 19.94
C VAL A 162 -7.45 7.08 20.94
N ILE A 163 -6.25 6.83 20.43
CA ILE A 163 -5.02 6.82 21.23
C ILE A 163 -4.39 8.21 21.17
N GLY A 164 -3.86 8.66 22.31
CA GLY A 164 -3.25 9.98 22.42
C GLY A 164 -4.28 11.11 22.36
N LYS A 165 -3.96 12.21 21.69
CA LYS A 165 -4.85 13.38 21.61
C LYS A 165 -5.80 13.32 20.42
N GLY A 166 -5.44 12.58 19.37
CA GLY A 166 -6.23 12.47 18.15
C GLY A 166 -6.36 13.77 17.36
N GLU A 167 -5.49 14.74 17.64
CA GLU A 167 -5.44 16.06 16.98
C GLU A 167 -4.44 16.08 15.82
N THR A 168 -3.55 15.08 15.75
CA THR A 168 -2.52 14.99 14.72
C THR A 168 -3.15 14.68 13.36
N PRO A 169 -2.86 15.47 12.30
CA PRO A 169 -3.35 15.20 10.96
C PRO A 169 -2.81 13.90 10.38
N ILE A 170 -3.66 13.17 9.66
CA ILE A 170 -3.39 11.89 9.02
C ILE A 170 -3.76 12.02 7.53
N SER A 171 -2.97 11.40 6.66
CA SER A 171 -3.32 11.22 5.26
C SER A 171 -4.21 9.98 5.14
N PHE A 172 -5.41 10.14 4.60
CA PHE A 172 -6.31 9.04 4.27
C PHE A 172 -6.47 8.92 2.75
N THR A 173 -6.49 7.70 2.24
CA THR A 173 -6.70 7.46 0.80
C THR A 173 -7.59 6.24 0.59
N ALA A 174 -8.58 6.32 -0.32
CA ALA A 174 -9.43 5.18 -0.64
C ALA A 174 -8.62 4.07 -1.32
N ILE A 175 -8.95 2.80 -1.06
CA ILE A 175 -8.28 1.66 -1.72
C ILE A 175 -8.35 1.78 -3.24
N ILE A 176 -9.51 2.17 -3.77
CA ILE A 176 -9.72 2.31 -5.22
C ILE A 176 -8.87 3.44 -5.82
N ASP A 177 -8.63 4.52 -5.09
CA ASP A 177 -7.80 5.63 -5.56
C ASP A 177 -6.33 5.21 -5.59
N VAL A 178 -5.88 4.48 -4.56
CA VAL A 178 -4.54 3.90 -4.53
C VAL A 178 -4.35 2.94 -5.72
N ALA A 179 -5.31 2.04 -5.93
CA ALA A 179 -5.24 1.08 -7.04
C ALA A 179 -5.20 1.76 -8.40
N GLY A 180 -6.08 2.73 -8.62
CA GLY A 180 -6.14 3.49 -9.86
C GLY A 180 -4.89 4.34 -10.10
N PHE A 181 -4.33 4.96 -9.06
CA PHE A 181 -3.09 5.74 -9.16
C PHE A 181 -1.90 4.84 -9.47
N VAL A 182 -1.75 3.72 -8.77
CA VAL A 182 -0.69 2.73 -9.03
C VAL A 182 -0.75 2.27 -10.48
N ALA A 183 -1.92 1.85 -10.96
CA ALA A 183 -2.08 1.42 -12.34
C ALA A 183 -1.83 2.58 -13.33
N HIS A 184 -2.29 3.80 -13.03
CA HIS A 184 -2.05 4.99 -13.85
C HIS A 184 -0.56 5.27 -14.01
N VAL A 185 0.20 5.43 -12.93
CA VAL A 185 1.62 5.81 -13.05
C VAL A 185 2.47 4.71 -13.67
N LEU A 186 2.18 3.44 -13.38
CA LEU A 186 2.95 2.32 -13.93
C LEU A 186 2.72 2.07 -15.41
N THR A 187 1.60 2.54 -15.96
CA THR A 187 1.23 2.34 -17.38
C THR A 187 1.37 3.59 -18.24
N THR A 188 1.46 4.79 -17.64
CA THR A 188 1.49 6.05 -18.37
C THR A 188 2.80 6.82 -18.22
N LEU A 189 3.50 6.72 -17.08
CA LEU A 189 4.78 7.39 -16.93
C LEU A 189 5.89 6.68 -17.72
N PRO A 190 6.86 7.42 -18.26
CA PRO A 190 8.09 6.85 -18.80
C PRO A 190 8.74 5.89 -17.81
N SER A 191 9.20 4.72 -18.26
CA SER A 191 9.90 3.75 -17.39
C SER A 191 11.11 4.37 -16.66
N ALA A 192 11.81 5.29 -17.33
CA ALA A 192 12.93 6.04 -16.76
C ALA A 192 12.54 6.97 -15.59
N GLU A 193 11.26 7.32 -15.48
CA GLU A 193 10.69 8.15 -14.41
C GLU A 193 10.09 7.33 -13.27
N LEU A 194 10.28 6.01 -13.21
CA LEU A 194 9.74 5.16 -12.14
C LEU A 194 10.81 4.69 -11.16
N GLY A 195 12.02 4.40 -11.63
CA GLY A 195 13.09 3.85 -10.80
C GLY A 195 13.49 4.77 -9.64
N ASN A 196 13.62 4.19 -8.44
CA ASN A 196 14.00 4.85 -7.18
C ASN A 196 13.04 5.96 -6.72
N ARG A 197 11.77 5.92 -7.13
CA ARG A 197 10.77 6.89 -6.69
C ARG A 197 9.94 6.37 -5.52
N ILE A 198 9.48 7.33 -4.74
CA ILE A 198 8.47 7.12 -3.70
C ILE A 198 7.33 8.07 -4.03
N PHE A 199 6.16 7.52 -4.31
CA PHE A 199 4.94 8.29 -4.55
C PHE A 199 4.18 8.45 -3.24
N ARG A 200 3.92 9.70 -2.85
CA ARG A 200 3.16 10.06 -1.64
C ARG A 200 1.78 10.54 -2.04
N LEU A 201 0.77 9.80 -1.64
CA LEU A 201 -0.63 10.05 -1.94
C LEU A 201 -1.34 10.63 -0.71
N GLU A 202 -2.35 11.45 -0.95
CA GLU A 202 -3.24 11.92 0.10
C GLU A 202 -4.60 12.19 -0.52
N GLY A 203 -5.58 11.33 -0.29
CA GLY A 203 -6.94 11.56 -0.76
C GLY A 203 -7.64 12.64 0.07
N GLU A 204 -7.58 12.50 1.39
CA GLU A 204 -8.12 13.46 2.34
C GLU A 204 -7.24 13.55 3.59
N ARG A 205 -7.02 14.78 4.08
CA ARG A 205 -6.28 15.06 5.31
C ARG A 205 -7.23 15.40 6.45
N ALA A 206 -7.15 14.64 7.54
CA ALA A 206 -7.95 14.88 8.75
C ALA A 206 -7.28 14.29 9.99
N SER A 207 -7.65 14.77 11.17
CA SER A 207 -7.37 14.14 12.46
C SER A 207 -8.55 13.28 12.93
N LEU A 208 -8.33 12.31 13.81
CA LEU A 208 -9.42 11.47 14.34
C LEU A 208 -10.45 12.30 15.13
N LYS A 209 -10.03 13.37 15.79
CA LYS A 209 -10.92 14.31 16.49
C LYS A 209 -11.81 15.10 15.52
N GLU A 210 -11.27 15.52 14.38
CA GLU A 210 -12.07 16.15 13.32
C GLU A 210 -13.07 15.17 12.70
N LEU A 211 -12.67 13.91 12.48
CA LEU A 211 -13.58 12.88 11.99
C LEU A 211 -14.71 12.60 12.99
N ALA A 212 -14.39 12.46 14.28
CA ALA A 212 -15.41 12.26 15.31
C ALA A 212 -16.41 13.42 15.34
N LYS A 213 -15.93 14.68 15.27
CA LYS A 213 -16.80 15.85 15.16
C LYS A 213 -17.67 15.81 13.90
N ARG A 214 -17.09 15.46 12.75
CA ARG A 214 -17.79 15.42 11.46
C ARG A 214 -18.90 14.37 11.44
N PHE A 215 -18.67 13.21 12.05
CA PHE A 215 -19.63 12.11 12.10
C PHE A 215 -20.50 12.10 13.36
N ASN A 216 -20.45 13.17 14.16
CA ASN A 216 -21.17 13.27 15.43
C ASN A 216 -20.91 12.08 16.38
N ALA A 217 -19.70 11.54 16.35
CA ALA A 217 -19.24 10.46 17.21
C ALA A 217 -18.65 11.03 18.51
N THR A 218 -18.81 10.30 19.62
CA THR A 218 -18.12 10.64 20.88
C THR A 218 -16.69 10.11 20.83
N VAL A 219 -15.70 10.91 21.24
CA VAL A 219 -14.32 10.41 21.34
C VAL A 219 -14.14 9.65 22.65
N GLU A 220 -13.66 8.41 22.56
CA GLU A 220 -13.19 7.61 23.69
C GLU A 220 -11.67 7.52 23.65
N TYR A 221 -11.01 8.24 24.55
CA TYR A 221 -9.56 8.12 24.69
C TYR A 221 -9.19 6.82 25.39
N VAL A 222 -8.28 6.06 24.79
CA VAL A 222 -7.81 4.78 25.32
C VAL A 222 -6.29 4.73 25.26
N ASP A 223 -5.66 4.11 26.26
CA ASP A 223 -4.21 3.84 26.24
C ASP A 223 -3.87 2.62 25.37
N ARG A 224 -4.85 1.70 25.23
CA ARG A 224 -4.73 0.47 24.45
C ARG A 224 -6.10 0.03 23.94
N VAL A 225 -6.14 -0.48 22.71
CA VAL A 225 -7.34 -1.07 22.12
C VAL A 225 -7.43 -2.54 22.58
N GLN A 226 -8.58 -2.93 23.13
CA GLN A 226 -8.84 -4.31 23.56
C GLN A 226 -9.43 -5.15 22.42
N GLY A 227 -9.34 -6.47 22.55
CA GLY A 227 -9.98 -7.43 21.64
C GLY A 227 -9.09 -7.87 20.48
N GLU A 228 -9.72 -8.37 19.43
CA GLU A 228 -9.05 -8.90 18.24
C GLU A 228 -8.16 -7.83 17.59
N MET A 229 -6.89 -8.19 17.34
CA MET A 229 -5.87 -7.29 16.79
C MET A 229 -5.66 -6.00 17.61
N GLY A 230 -6.06 -5.99 18.89
CA GLY A 230 -5.98 -4.80 19.76
C GLY A 230 -4.57 -4.23 19.90
N GLU A 231 -3.55 -5.08 19.99
CA GLU A 231 -2.14 -4.66 20.02
C GLU A 231 -1.73 -3.95 18.72
N VAL A 232 -2.10 -4.51 17.55
CA VAL A 232 -1.80 -3.90 16.25
C VAL A 232 -2.52 -2.56 16.10
N LYS A 233 -3.80 -2.47 16.48
CA LYS A 233 -4.54 -1.20 16.50
C LYS A 233 -3.90 -0.19 17.45
N THR A 234 -3.34 -0.66 18.57
CA THR A 234 -2.64 0.19 19.54
C THR A 234 -1.37 0.77 18.94
N VAL A 235 -0.52 -0.06 18.32
CA VAL A 235 0.70 0.38 17.63
C VAL A 235 0.38 1.38 16.52
N ILE A 236 -0.66 1.12 15.72
CA ILE A 236 -1.11 2.06 14.69
C ILE A 236 -1.56 3.39 15.33
N GLY A 237 -2.40 3.36 16.35
CA GLY A 237 -2.87 4.59 17.02
C GLY A 237 -1.74 5.44 17.59
N VAL A 238 -0.73 4.82 18.22
CA VAL A 238 0.49 5.52 18.68
C VAL A 238 1.25 6.14 17.51
N ALA A 239 1.44 5.39 16.42
CA ALA A 239 2.10 5.90 15.22
C ALA A 239 1.36 7.11 14.63
N LEU A 240 0.04 7.05 14.52
CA LEU A 240 -0.78 8.15 14.02
C LEU A 240 -0.67 9.41 14.90
N ASP A 241 -0.80 9.26 16.22
CA ASP A 241 -0.73 10.41 17.16
C ASP A 241 0.66 11.08 17.14
N SER A 242 1.72 10.32 16.88
CA SER A 242 3.10 10.83 16.76
C SER A 242 3.40 11.62 15.47
N GLY A 243 2.52 11.64 14.48
CA GLY A 243 2.73 12.28 13.17
C GLY A 243 2.93 11.31 12.01
N SER A 244 3.24 10.04 12.29
CA SER A 244 3.53 9.01 11.27
C SER A 244 2.32 8.62 10.41
N GLY A 245 1.15 9.21 10.66
CA GLY A 245 -0.04 9.09 9.82
C GLY A 245 0.01 9.90 8.52
N SER A 246 0.91 10.88 8.41
CA SER A 246 1.11 11.65 7.17
C SER A 246 2.00 10.89 6.19
N THR A 247 1.65 10.88 4.90
CA THR A 247 2.54 10.31 3.86
C THR A 247 3.81 11.11 3.64
N GLY A 248 3.88 12.34 4.15
CA GLY A 248 5.07 13.18 4.16
C GLY A 248 5.88 13.11 5.46
N TRP A 249 5.53 12.27 6.43
CA TRP A 249 6.20 12.26 7.73
C TRP A 249 7.64 11.75 7.64
N ASP A 250 8.59 12.60 8.04
CA ASP A 250 9.99 12.24 8.24
C ASP A 250 10.18 11.70 9.66
N VAL A 251 10.27 10.37 9.76
CA VAL A 251 10.40 9.63 11.03
C VAL A 251 11.66 10.04 11.80
N VAL A 252 12.76 10.33 11.09
CA VAL A 252 14.06 10.64 11.70
C VAL A 252 14.05 12.05 12.29
N ASN A 253 13.58 13.03 11.52
CA ASN A 253 13.58 14.43 11.93
C ASN A 253 12.29 14.85 12.66
N LYS A 254 11.30 13.96 12.75
CA LYS A 254 10.01 14.17 13.42
C LYS A 254 9.28 15.43 12.94
N ARG A 255 9.16 15.57 11.62
CA ARG A 255 8.52 16.72 10.97
C ARG A 255 7.89 16.33 9.64
N GLU A 256 7.02 17.19 9.13
CA GLU A 256 6.51 17.05 7.76
C GLU A 256 7.59 17.35 6.73
N GLY A 257 7.65 16.50 5.70
CA GLY A 257 8.45 16.68 4.51
C GLY A 257 7.94 17.83 3.64
N THR A 258 8.78 18.25 2.69
CA THR A 258 8.47 19.36 1.77
C THR A 258 8.83 18.97 0.34
N GLY A 259 8.30 19.70 -0.65
CA GLY A 259 8.58 19.40 -2.05
C GLY A 259 8.13 17.99 -2.44
N VAL A 260 9.06 17.18 -2.95
CA VAL A 260 8.78 15.78 -3.34
C VAL A 260 8.44 14.88 -2.15
N ASP A 261 8.87 15.26 -0.94
CA ASP A 261 8.60 14.52 0.29
C ASP A 261 7.36 15.00 1.04
N ALA A 262 6.65 16.02 0.52
CA ALA A 262 5.40 16.47 1.11
C ALA A 262 4.29 15.41 0.98
N ALA A 263 3.34 15.41 1.93
CA ALA A 263 2.13 14.60 1.81
C ALA A 263 1.37 14.96 0.53
N GLY A 264 0.89 13.94 -0.18
CA GLY A 264 0.17 14.12 -1.45
C GLY A 264 1.00 14.71 -2.60
N SER A 265 2.34 14.77 -2.49
CA SER A 265 3.21 15.35 -3.53
C SER A 265 3.06 14.68 -4.89
N ALA A 266 2.61 13.43 -4.94
CA ALA A 266 2.40 12.67 -6.16
C ALA A 266 1.00 12.84 -6.77
N ASN A 267 0.04 13.44 -6.06
CA ASN A 267 -1.35 13.57 -6.54
C ASN A 267 -1.45 14.30 -7.89
N SER A 268 -0.57 15.28 -8.13
CA SER A 268 -0.54 16.07 -9.37
C SER A 268 -0.19 15.25 -10.62
N LEU A 269 0.35 14.05 -10.46
CA LEU A 269 0.66 13.12 -11.57
C LEU A 269 -0.58 12.45 -12.15
N TRP A 270 -1.75 12.61 -11.52
CA TRP A 270 -3.03 12.13 -12.04
C TRP A 270 -3.99 13.30 -12.27
N PRO A 271 -3.73 14.13 -13.31
CA PRO A 271 -4.48 15.36 -13.52
C PRO A 271 -5.96 15.08 -13.79
N GLY A 272 -6.83 15.86 -13.13
CA GLY A 272 -8.28 15.72 -13.26
C GLY A 272 -8.90 14.60 -12.42
N HIS A 273 -8.08 13.78 -11.73
CA HIS A 273 -8.61 12.78 -10.80
C HIS A 273 -9.26 13.45 -9.58
N GLN A 274 -10.46 12.99 -9.22
CA GLN A 274 -11.14 13.40 -8.00
C GLN A 274 -10.94 12.31 -6.95
N TRP A 275 -10.08 12.59 -5.98
CA TRP A 275 -9.82 11.72 -4.84
C TRP A 275 -11.07 11.61 -3.98
N LYS A 276 -11.43 10.39 -3.59
CA LYS A 276 -12.60 10.13 -2.77
C LYS A 276 -12.38 10.65 -1.36
N THR A 277 -13.39 11.34 -0.87
CA THR A 277 -13.48 11.76 0.53
C THR A 277 -13.84 10.59 1.43
N ILE A 278 -13.50 10.70 2.71
CA ILE A 278 -13.88 9.75 3.75
C ILE A 278 -15.40 9.59 3.80
N LYS A 279 -16.13 10.68 3.59
CA LYS A 279 -17.59 10.69 3.55
C LYS A 279 -18.14 9.80 2.43
N GLU A 280 -17.61 9.94 1.22
CA GLU A 280 -18.07 9.18 0.05
C GLU A 280 -17.77 7.69 0.17
N VAL A 281 -16.62 7.32 0.74
CA VAL A 281 -16.22 5.92 0.88
C VAL A 281 -16.98 5.21 2.00
N LEU A 282 -17.12 5.87 3.17
CA LEU A 282 -17.77 5.24 4.32
C LEU A 282 -19.29 5.36 4.28
N ASN A 283 -19.84 6.23 3.43
CA ASN A 283 -21.28 6.54 3.36
C ASN A 283 -21.84 7.00 4.73
N LEU A 284 -21.12 7.91 5.38
CA LEU A 284 -21.42 8.47 6.71
C LEU A 284 -21.66 9.99 6.68
#